data_AF-A0A314ZQK5-F1
#
_entry.id   AF-A0A314ZQK5-F1
#
_cell.length_a   1.000
_cell.length_b   1.000
_cell.length_c   1.000
_cell.angle_alpha   90.00
_cell.angle_beta   90.00
_cell.angle_gamma   90.00
#
_symmetry.space_group_name_H-M   'P 1'
#
loop_
_entity.id
_entity.type
_entity.pdbx_description
1 polymer ?
#
loop_
_entity_poly.entity_id
_entity_poly.type
_entity_poly.pdbx_seq_one_letter_code
_entity_poly.pdbx_strand_id
1 'polypeptide(L)'
;MGSVEEKIKAGGLLSGAQSSILDEMKLLKELQDHSGSRKAINSELWHACAGPLVCLPQVGSLSYYFPQGHSEQVAVSTKRTATSQIPNYPNLPSQLLCQVQNVTLHADKETDEIYAQMSLKPEKDVFPVPDFGLKPSKHPSEFFCKTLTASDTSTHGGFSVPRRAAEKLFPPLDFTMQPPSQELVVRDLHDNSWTFRHIYRGENV
;
A
#
# COMPACT_ATOMS: atom_id res chain seq x y z
N MET A 1 35.47 -6.32 -76.46
CA MET A 1 36.57 -7.13 -75.87
C MET A 1 36.80 -6.57 -74.46
N GLY A 2 36.70 -7.28 -73.33
CA GLY A 2 36.36 -8.67 -73.04
C GLY A 2 35.70 -8.77 -71.65
N SER A 3 35.00 -9.88 -71.44
CA SER A 3 34.41 -10.37 -70.18
C SER A 3 35.47 -11.06 -69.31
N VAL A 4 35.35 -11.04 -67.97
CA VAL A 4 35.46 -12.21 -67.05
C VAL A 4 34.70 -11.91 -65.74
N GLU A 5 34.12 -12.97 -65.17
CA GLU A 5 33.06 -13.11 -64.18
C GLU A 5 33.44 -13.12 -62.68
N GLU A 6 32.37 -12.99 -61.87
CA GLU A 6 32.01 -13.58 -60.56
C GLU A 6 32.85 -13.42 -59.28
N LYS A 7 32.16 -12.96 -58.22
CA LYS A 7 32.00 -13.75 -56.98
C LYS A 7 30.74 -13.39 -56.18
N ILE A 8 29.86 -14.36 -55.98
CA ILE A 8 28.74 -14.37 -55.03
C ILE A 8 29.24 -14.75 -53.62
N LYS A 9 28.79 -14.07 -52.53
CA LYS A 9 28.30 -14.73 -51.29
C LYS A 9 27.61 -13.82 -50.25
N ALA A 10 26.36 -14.18 -49.99
CA ALA A 10 25.50 -14.22 -48.78
C ALA A 10 25.80 -13.47 -47.46
N GLY A 11 24.69 -13.01 -46.85
CA GLY A 11 24.43 -12.94 -45.40
C GLY A 11 24.62 -11.54 -44.79
N GLY A 12 23.73 -10.97 -43.97
CA GLY A 12 22.48 -11.44 -43.38
C GLY A 12 21.92 -10.36 -42.41
N LEU A 13 20.66 -10.59 -42.04
CA LEU A 13 19.95 -10.16 -40.83
C LEU A 13 19.80 -8.68 -40.44
N LEU A 14 18.52 -8.31 -40.43
CA LEU A 14 17.82 -7.45 -39.48
C LEU A 14 18.46 -7.44 -38.08
N SER A 15 18.77 -6.27 -37.54
CA SER A 15 18.87 -6.07 -36.08
C SER A 15 17.87 -4.99 -35.66
N GLY A 16 16.62 -5.42 -35.45
CA GLY A 16 15.73 -4.69 -34.55
C GLY A 16 16.35 -4.73 -33.17
N ALA A 17 16.60 -3.56 -32.58
CA ALA A 17 17.05 -3.45 -31.21
C ALA A 17 16.00 -4.10 -30.29
N GLN A 18 16.34 -5.26 -29.71
CA GLN A 18 15.59 -5.78 -28.56
C GLN A 18 15.94 -4.88 -27.37
N SER A 19 15.02 -4.00 -26.99
CA SER A 19 15.01 -3.44 -25.64
C SER A 19 15.03 -4.63 -24.67
N SER A 20 16.01 -4.67 -23.76
CA SER A 20 15.99 -5.71 -22.75
C SER A 20 14.78 -5.47 -21.84
N ILE A 21 14.11 -6.53 -21.41
CA ILE A 21 12.98 -6.45 -20.45
C ILE A 21 13.39 -5.65 -19.20
N LEU A 22 14.68 -5.69 -18.83
CA LEU A 22 15.25 -4.92 -17.74
C LEU A 22 15.25 -3.41 -18.01
N ASP A 23 15.52 -2.99 -19.25
CA ASP A 23 15.46 -1.57 -19.65
C ASP A 23 14.01 -1.07 -19.65
N GLU A 24 13.05 -1.90 -20.04
CA GLU A 24 11.63 -1.58 -19.96
C GLU A 24 11.14 -1.50 -18.51
N MET A 25 11.58 -2.42 -17.64
CA MET A 25 11.29 -2.37 -16.20
C MET A 25 11.94 -1.15 -15.52
N LYS A 26 13.13 -0.74 -15.98
CA LYS A 26 13.81 0.46 -15.48
C LYS A 26 13.10 1.73 -15.94
N LEU A 27 12.66 1.79 -17.21
CA LEU A 27 11.89 2.90 -17.74
C LEU A 27 10.52 3.03 -17.07
N LEU A 28 9.85 1.92 -16.76
CA LEU A 28 8.60 1.92 -15.97
C LEU A 28 8.81 2.44 -14.55
N LYS A 29 9.96 2.15 -13.94
CA LYS A 29 10.34 2.67 -12.62
C LYS A 29 10.66 4.17 -12.67
N GLU A 30 11.35 4.62 -13.71
CA GLU A 30 11.67 6.04 -13.94
C GLU A 30 10.42 6.88 -14.31
N LEU A 31 9.46 6.30 -15.03
CA LEU A 31 8.18 6.93 -15.34
C LEU A 31 7.25 7.02 -14.11
N GLN A 32 7.34 6.08 -13.17
CA GLN A 32 6.65 6.18 -11.88
C GLN A 32 7.19 7.32 -11.02
N ASP A 33 8.52 7.54 -11.02
CA ASP A 33 9.17 8.65 -10.31
C ASP A 33 8.87 10.03 -10.90
N HIS A 34 8.53 10.12 -12.20
CA HIS A 34 8.23 11.39 -12.87
C HIS A 34 6.78 11.88 -12.79
N SER A 35 5.90 11.18 -12.06
CA SER A 35 4.53 11.65 -11.78
C SER A 35 4.51 12.69 -10.64
N GLY A 36 4.96 13.92 -10.94
CA GLY A 36 4.74 15.16 -10.17
C GLY A 36 4.56 15.01 -8.65
N SER A 37 5.67 14.96 -7.91
CA SER A 37 5.82 15.24 -6.46
C SER A 37 4.58 15.08 -5.56
N ARG A 38 3.81 13.99 -5.69
CA ARG A 38 2.92 13.58 -4.60
C ARG A 38 3.83 12.91 -3.59
N LYS A 39 3.97 13.52 -2.42
CA LYS A 39 4.68 12.90 -1.30
C LYS A 39 4.08 11.50 -1.10
N ALA A 40 4.95 10.51 -1.02
CA ALA A 40 4.54 9.14 -0.78
C ALA A 40 3.86 9.05 0.59
N ILE A 41 2.67 8.45 0.63
CA ILE A 41 1.96 8.18 1.88
C ILE A 41 2.82 7.34 2.83
N ASN A 42 2.75 7.63 4.13
CA ASN A 42 3.51 6.88 5.12
C ASN A 42 3.00 5.43 5.17
N SER A 43 3.82 4.49 4.71
CA SER A 43 3.44 3.08 4.61
C SER A 43 3.15 2.43 5.96
N GLU A 44 3.90 2.75 7.01
CA GLU A 44 3.69 2.13 8.33
C GLU A 44 2.38 2.61 8.95
N LEU A 45 2.11 3.92 8.88
CA LEU A 45 0.85 4.49 9.35
C LEU A 45 -0.34 3.93 8.56
N TRP A 46 -0.21 3.77 7.25
CA TRP A 46 -1.25 3.17 6.41
C TRP A 46 -1.58 1.73 6.84
N HIS A 47 -0.55 0.91 7.14
CA HIS A 47 -0.76 -0.46 7.61
C HIS A 47 -1.35 -0.51 9.02
N ALA A 48 -0.96 0.42 9.91
CA ALA A 48 -1.57 0.55 11.24
C ALA A 48 -3.08 0.86 11.13
N CYS A 49 -3.49 1.73 10.20
CA CYS A 49 -4.89 2.03 9.91
C CYS A 49 -5.62 0.84 9.27
N ALA A 50 -4.95 0.07 8.39
CA ALA A 50 -5.53 -1.10 7.74
C ALA A 50 -5.82 -2.25 8.71
N GLY A 51 -5.10 -2.29 9.82
CA GLY A 51 -5.26 -3.28 10.87
C GLY A 51 -4.32 -4.48 10.69
N PRO A 52 -4.02 -5.19 11.79
CA PRO A 52 -2.88 -6.10 11.89
C PRO A 52 -2.98 -7.35 11.01
N LEU A 53 -4.18 -7.65 10.48
CA LEU A 53 -4.42 -8.81 9.61
C LEU A 53 -4.18 -8.49 8.12
N VAL A 54 -4.01 -7.22 7.77
CA VAL A 54 -3.80 -6.82 6.37
C VAL A 54 -2.37 -7.12 5.93
N CYS A 55 -2.25 -7.83 4.82
CA CYS A 55 -0.99 -8.09 4.14
C CYS A 55 -1.20 -7.91 2.64
N LEU A 56 -0.47 -6.96 2.04
CA LEU A 56 -0.52 -6.72 0.60
C LEU A 56 0.54 -7.55 -0.12
N PRO A 57 0.24 -8.06 -1.32
CA PRO A 57 1.22 -8.82 -2.09
C PRO A 57 2.37 -7.92 -2.56
N GLN A 58 3.52 -8.52 -2.83
CA GLN A 58 4.68 -7.77 -3.28
C GLN A 58 4.62 -7.52 -4.79
N VAL A 59 5.09 -6.34 -5.22
CA VAL A 59 5.33 -6.09 -6.64
C VAL A 59 6.33 -7.12 -7.18
N GLY A 60 6.01 -7.72 -8.32
CA GLY A 60 6.74 -8.82 -8.97
C GLY A 60 6.30 -10.22 -8.53
N SER A 61 5.58 -10.36 -7.40
CA SER A 61 5.10 -11.66 -6.93
C SER A 61 3.93 -12.19 -7.73
N LEU A 62 3.71 -13.51 -7.67
CA LEU A 62 2.50 -14.17 -8.16
C LEU A 62 1.40 -14.17 -7.08
N SER A 63 0.15 -13.95 -7.47
CA SER A 63 -1.01 -13.97 -6.57
C SER A 63 -2.23 -14.47 -7.33
N TYR A 64 -3.14 -15.15 -6.63
CA TYR A 64 -4.44 -15.50 -7.20
C TYR A 64 -5.42 -14.34 -7.02
N TYR A 65 -6.02 -13.91 -8.12
CA TYR A 65 -7.16 -13.00 -8.12
C TYR A 65 -8.45 -13.81 -8.19
N PHE A 66 -9.38 -13.54 -7.28
CA PHE A 66 -10.69 -14.18 -7.20
C PHE A 66 -11.79 -13.17 -7.58
N PRO A 67 -12.38 -13.24 -8.78
CA PRO A 67 -13.44 -12.32 -9.21
C PRO A 67 -14.65 -12.31 -8.26
N GLN A 68 -14.95 -13.44 -7.62
CA GLN A 68 -16.02 -13.53 -6.63
C GLN A 68 -15.74 -12.64 -5.41
N GLY A 69 -14.55 -12.74 -4.80
CA GLY A 69 -14.19 -11.92 -3.64
C GLY A 69 -14.18 -10.42 -3.96
N HIS A 70 -13.74 -10.05 -5.18
CA HIS A 70 -13.87 -8.68 -5.66
C HIS A 70 -15.33 -8.24 -5.72
N SER A 71 -16.22 -9.08 -6.27
CA SER A 71 -17.65 -8.78 -6.37
C SER A 71 -18.29 -8.62 -4.98
N GLU A 72 -17.89 -9.43 -4.01
CA GLU A 72 -18.31 -9.30 -2.60
C GLU A 72 -17.88 -7.94 -2.01
N GLN A 73 -16.64 -7.52 -2.24
CA GLN A 73 -16.15 -6.21 -1.80
C GLN A 73 -16.94 -5.05 -2.46
N VAL A 74 -17.22 -5.13 -3.75
CA VAL A 74 -18.02 -4.12 -4.49
C VAL A 74 -19.46 -4.08 -3.97
N ALA A 75 -20.05 -5.22 -3.61
CA ALA A 75 -21.39 -5.27 -3.05
C ALA A 75 -21.47 -4.54 -1.70
N VAL A 76 -20.46 -4.71 -0.85
CA VAL A 76 -20.33 -4.00 0.44
C VAL A 76 -20.17 -2.50 0.21
N SER A 77 -19.27 -2.07 -0.67
CA SER A 77 -19.01 -0.65 -0.91
C SER A 77 -20.18 0.10 -1.55
N THR A 78 -20.90 -0.55 -2.47
CA THR A 78 -22.05 0.05 -3.16
C THR A 78 -23.37 -0.11 -2.40
N LYS A 79 -23.39 -0.90 -1.31
CA LYS A 79 -24.61 -1.30 -0.58
C LYS A 79 -25.68 -1.92 -1.52
N ARG A 80 -25.22 -2.58 -2.59
CA ARG A 80 -26.08 -3.26 -3.57
C ARG A 80 -25.62 -4.70 -3.68
N THR A 81 -26.54 -5.63 -3.53
CA THR A 81 -26.26 -7.03 -3.84
C THR A 81 -26.05 -7.18 -5.35
N ALA A 82 -25.15 -8.10 -5.72
CA ALA A 82 -25.00 -8.55 -7.10
C ALA A 82 -26.39 -8.94 -7.65
N THR A 83 -26.86 -8.22 -8.66
CA THR A 83 -28.16 -8.51 -9.27
C THR A 83 -28.06 -9.79 -10.08
N SER A 84 -29.17 -10.51 -10.25
CA SER A 84 -29.25 -11.73 -11.07
C SER A 84 -29.00 -11.50 -12.57
N GLN A 85 -28.54 -10.31 -12.97
CA GLN A 85 -28.26 -9.89 -14.34
C GLN A 85 -26.76 -9.79 -14.67
N ILE A 86 -25.88 -10.40 -13.86
CA ILE A 86 -24.46 -10.49 -14.22
C ILE A 86 -24.33 -11.33 -15.49
N PRO A 87 -23.75 -10.79 -16.59
CA PRO A 87 -23.53 -11.57 -17.80
C PRO A 87 -22.63 -12.76 -17.50
N ASN A 88 -22.92 -13.91 -18.11
CA ASN A 88 -22.00 -15.04 -18.04
C ASN A 88 -20.75 -14.71 -18.88
N TYR A 89 -19.57 -14.89 -18.29
CA TYR A 89 -18.28 -14.76 -18.97
C TYR A 89 -17.62 -16.15 -19.03
N PRO A 90 -17.86 -16.95 -20.09
CA PRO A 90 -17.45 -18.36 -20.14
C PRO A 90 -15.94 -18.58 -20.01
N ASN A 91 -15.15 -17.55 -20.38
CA ASN A 91 -13.68 -17.59 -20.36
C ASN A 91 -13.09 -16.99 -19.07
N LEU A 92 -13.92 -16.60 -18.10
CA LEU A 92 -13.45 -16.08 -16.81
C LEU A 92 -13.41 -17.23 -15.80
N PRO A 93 -12.22 -17.72 -15.42
CA PRO A 93 -12.11 -18.73 -14.37
C PRO A 93 -12.43 -18.12 -12.99
N SER A 94 -12.78 -18.97 -12.03
CA SER A 94 -13.05 -18.56 -10.63
C SER A 94 -11.80 -18.04 -9.90
N GLN A 95 -10.62 -18.34 -10.41
CA GLN A 95 -9.34 -17.88 -9.92
C GLN A 95 -8.38 -17.61 -11.09
N LEU A 96 -7.67 -16.49 -11.04
CA LEU A 96 -6.68 -16.11 -12.05
C LEU A 96 -5.32 -16.01 -11.38
N LEU A 97 -4.33 -16.76 -11.88
CA LEU A 97 -2.94 -16.53 -11.49
C LEU A 97 -2.47 -15.23 -12.14
N CYS A 98 -1.96 -14.30 -11.34
CA CYS A 98 -1.52 -13.00 -11.81
C CYS A 98 -0.14 -12.66 -11.25
N GLN A 99 0.69 -11.99 -12.05
CA GLN A 99 1.84 -11.25 -11.55
C GLN A 99 1.39 -9.84 -11.09
N VAL A 100 1.80 -9.45 -9.88
CA VAL A 100 1.54 -8.12 -9.34
C VAL A 100 2.50 -7.12 -9.98
N GLN A 101 2.01 -6.27 -10.87
CA GLN A 101 2.82 -5.27 -11.58
C GLN A 101 3.07 -4.02 -10.75
N ASN A 102 2.11 -3.62 -9.90
CA ASN A 102 2.23 -2.44 -9.06
C ASN A 102 1.32 -2.53 -7.84
N VAL A 103 1.72 -1.87 -6.74
CA VAL A 103 0.92 -1.65 -5.53
C VAL A 103 1.14 -0.22 -5.06
N THR A 104 0.07 0.56 -5.01
CA THR A 104 0.08 1.95 -4.50
C THR A 104 -0.91 2.08 -3.36
N LEU A 105 -0.53 2.82 -2.32
CA LEU A 105 -1.33 3.06 -1.12
C LEU A 105 -1.99 4.43 -1.22
N HIS A 106 -3.25 4.51 -0.80
CA HIS A 106 -4.04 5.73 -0.87
C HIS A 106 -4.92 5.89 0.38
N ALA A 107 -5.28 7.13 0.67
CA ALA A 107 -6.26 7.50 1.67
C ALA A 107 -7.16 8.61 1.08
N ASP A 108 -8.46 8.47 1.23
CA ASP A 108 -9.42 9.50 0.86
C ASP A 108 -9.31 10.69 1.84
N LYS A 109 -9.28 11.91 1.31
CA LYS A 109 -9.03 13.13 2.10
C LYS A 109 -10.23 13.59 2.91
N GLU A 110 -11.43 13.17 2.55
CA GLU A 110 -12.66 13.59 3.21
C GLU A 110 -13.12 12.55 4.24
N THR A 111 -12.94 11.26 3.94
CA THR A 111 -13.45 10.16 4.78
C THR A 111 -12.38 9.44 5.59
N ASP A 112 -11.10 9.71 5.33
CA ASP A 112 -9.95 8.94 5.83
C ASP A 112 -9.99 7.44 5.46
N GLU A 113 -10.85 7.05 4.50
CA GLU A 113 -10.92 5.67 4.02
C GLU A 113 -9.65 5.33 3.25
N ILE A 114 -8.96 4.29 3.70
CA ILE A 114 -7.74 3.82 3.05
C ILE A 114 -8.03 2.71 2.05
N TYR A 115 -7.25 2.69 0.96
CA TYR A 115 -7.32 1.62 -0.03
C TYR A 115 -5.97 1.41 -0.73
N ALA A 116 -5.78 0.21 -1.27
CA ALA A 116 -4.64 -0.12 -2.09
C ALA A 116 -5.10 -0.32 -3.53
N GLN A 117 -4.40 0.32 -4.48
CA GLN A 117 -4.59 0.06 -5.90
C GLN A 117 -3.50 -0.92 -6.35
N MET A 118 -3.94 -2.03 -6.94
CA MET A 118 -3.07 -3.10 -7.43
C MET A 118 -3.25 -3.25 -8.94
N SER A 119 -2.14 -3.31 -9.67
CA SER A 119 -2.13 -3.65 -11.09
C SER A 119 -1.73 -5.10 -11.25
N LEU A 120 -2.59 -5.92 -11.84
CA LEU A 120 -2.40 -7.36 -11.99
C LEU A 120 -2.31 -7.72 -13.47
N LYS A 121 -1.33 -8.56 -13.83
CA LYS A 121 -1.19 -9.13 -15.16
C LYS A 121 -1.48 -10.64 -15.08
N PRO A 122 -2.51 -11.17 -15.76
CA PRO A 122 -2.78 -12.61 -15.79
C PRO A 122 -1.61 -13.38 -16.39
N GLU A 123 -1.21 -14.46 -15.72
CA GLU A 123 -0.15 -15.38 -16.15
C GLU A 123 -0.75 -16.76 -16.45
N LYS A 124 -0.25 -17.40 -17.51
CA LYS A 124 -0.73 -18.72 -17.95
C LYS A 124 0.11 -19.87 -17.38
N ASP A 125 1.37 -19.59 -17.08
CA ASP A 125 2.36 -20.57 -16.66
C ASP A 125 2.94 -20.20 -15.29
N VAL A 126 3.24 -21.21 -14.48
CA VAL A 126 3.88 -21.04 -13.17
C VAL A 126 5.39 -21.01 -13.39
N PHE A 127 5.98 -19.82 -13.39
CA PHE A 127 7.44 -19.68 -13.39
C PHE A 127 7.96 -19.49 -11.96
N PRO A 128 9.13 -20.06 -11.62
CA PRO A 128 9.74 -19.83 -10.31
C PRO A 128 10.12 -18.35 -10.15
N VAL A 129 9.48 -17.68 -9.20
CA VAL A 129 9.83 -16.31 -8.80
C VAL A 129 10.81 -16.40 -7.62
N PRO A 130 12.07 -15.92 -7.76
CA PRO A 130 13.15 -16.23 -6.81
C PRO A 130 12.97 -15.75 -5.36
N ASP A 131 12.04 -14.83 -5.06
CA ASP A 131 12.01 -14.13 -3.76
C ASP A 131 10.62 -14.12 -3.08
N PHE A 132 9.83 -15.16 -3.29
CA PHE A 132 8.48 -15.24 -2.73
C PHE A 132 8.50 -15.25 -1.19
N GLY A 133 7.88 -14.24 -0.55
CA GLY A 133 7.62 -14.22 0.89
C GLY A 133 8.77 -13.76 1.80
N LEU A 134 9.86 -13.21 1.26
CA LEU A 134 11.05 -12.87 2.07
C LEU A 134 11.05 -11.47 2.71
N LYS A 135 10.02 -10.63 2.51
CA LYS A 135 10.05 -9.26 3.07
C LYS A 135 9.32 -9.17 4.40
N PRO A 136 9.88 -8.41 5.37
CA PRO A 136 9.23 -8.18 6.65
C PRO A 136 7.86 -7.53 6.51
N SER A 137 7.03 -7.74 7.53
CA SER A 137 5.79 -7.00 7.73
C SER A 137 6.06 -5.48 7.66
N LYS A 138 5.16 -4.75 6.98
CA LYS A 138 5.17 -3.29 6.94
C LYS A 138 4.41 -2.64 8.09
N HIS A 139 3.90 -3.43 9.03
CA HIS A 139 3.24 -2.93 10.23
C HIS A 139 4.28 -2.34 11.19
N PRO A 140 4.01 -1.17 11.80
CA PRO A 140 4.90 -0.62 12.81
C PRO A 140 4.98 -1.56 14.02
N SER A 141 6.19 -1.76 14.55
CA SER A 141 6.40 -2.57 15.76
C SER A 141 5.84 -1.91 17.02
N GLU A 142 5.62 -0.60 16.98
CA GLU A 142 5.16 0.20 18.11
C GLU A 142 4.02 1.13 17.70
N PHE A 143 2.82 0.81 18.14
CA PHE A 143 1.64 1.66 17.99
C PHE A 143 0.61 1.28 19.06
N PHE A 144 -0.43 2.09 19.20
CA PHE A 144 -1.62 1.71 19.94
C PHE A 144 -2.87 2.11 19.15
N CYS A 145 -3.94 1.35 19.33
CA CYS A 145 -5.26 1.67 18.81
C CYS A 145 -6.24 1.65 19.98
N LYS A 146 -7.13 2.65 20.02
CA LYS A 146 -8.15 2.77 21.06
C LYS A 146 -9.50 3.09 20.41
N THR A 147 -10.51 2.29 20.71
CA THR A 147 -11.90 2.67 20.45
C THR A 147 -12.26 3.86 21.32
N LEU A 148 -12.65 4.97 20.69
CA LEU A 148 -13.03 6.20 21.39
C LEU A 148 -14.24 5.94 22.29
N THR A 149 -14.16 6.41 23.53
CA THR A 149 -15.29 6.40 24.47
C THR A 149 -16.10 7.68 24.35
N ALA A 150 -17.31 7.69 24.93
CA ALA A 150 -18.15 8.90 24.96
C ALA A 150 -17.46 10.11 25.62
N SER A 151 -16.56 9.88 26.60
CA SER A 151 -15.78 10.96 27.21
C SER A 151 -14.72 11.53 26.27
N ASP A 152 -14.10 10.69 25.43
CA ASP A 152 -13.07 11.12 24.47
C ASP A 152 -13.65 12.04 23.39
N THR A 153 -14.92 11.84 23.00
CA THR A 153 -15.60 12.63 21.96
C THR A 153 -16.41 13.80 22.49
N SER A 154 -16.49 13.96 23.82
CA SER A 154 -17.19 15.09 24.43
C SER A 154 -16.39 16.39 24.29
N THR A 155 -17.08 17.52 24.12
CA THR A 155 -16.43 18.83 23.95
C THR A 155 -15.72 19.35 25.20
N HIS A 156 -16.02 18.77 26.37
CA HIS A 156 -15.48 19.18 27.67
C HIS A 156 -14.43 18.19 28.21
N GLY A 157 -14.31 17.03 27.56
CA GLY A 157 -13.34 15.99 27.88
C GLY A 157 -12.04 16.12 27.10
N GLY A 158 -11.19 15.12 27.26
CA GLY A 158 -10.00 14.93 26.44
C GLY A 158 -9.82 13.45 26.14
N PHE A 159 -8.84 13.13 25.30
CA PHE A 159 -8.50 11.76 24.97
C PHE A 159 -7.72 11.08 26.10
N SER A 160 -8.26 10.00 26.65
CA SER A 160 -7.55 9.23 27.69
C SER A 160 -6.60 8.21 27.07
N VAL A 161 -5.30 8.36 27.32
CA VAL A 161 -4.26 7.47 26.78
C VAL A 161 -3.95 6.36 27.79
N PRO A 162 -3.94 5.07 27.40
CA PRO A 162 -3.48 4.00 28.29
C PRO A 162 -2.03 4.23 28.72
N ARG A 163 -1.74 4.08 30.02
CA ARG A 163 -0.41 4.35 30.60
C ARG A 163 0.74 3.70 29.82
N ARG A 164 0.62 2.39 29.51
CA ARG A 164 1.63 1.65 28.75
C ARG A 164 1.89 2.22 27.35
N ALA A 165 0.86 2.79 26.70
CA ALA A 165 1.01 3.42 25.39
C ALA A 165 1.71 4.78 25.51
N ALA A 166 1.32 5.59 26.50
CA ALA A 166 1.94 6.89 26.75
C ALA A 166 3.44 6.77 27.09
N GLU A 167 3.79 5.86 28.00
CA GLU A 167 5.19 5.62 28.42
C GLU A 167 6.06 5.07 27.29
N LYS A 168 5.47 4.34 26.34
CA LYS A 168 6.21 3.72 25.23
C LYS A 168 6.37 4.64 24.02
N LEU A 169 5.31 5.38 23.66
CA LEU A 169 5.22 6.06 22.36
C LEU A 169 5.46 7.57 22.43
N PHE A 170 5.26 8.19 23.59
CA PHE A 170 5.42 9.64 23.72
C PHE A 170 6.78 9.99 24.31
N PRO A 171 7.32 11.18 23.99
CA PRO A 171 8.47 11.71 24.71
C PRO A 171 8.21 11.73 26.22
N PRO A 172 9.21 11.45 27.07
CA PRO A 172 9.04 11.47 28.52
C PRO A 172 8.61 12.85 29.01
N LEU A 173 7.67 12.89 29.95
CA LEU A 173 7.26 14.12 30.63
C LEU A 173 8.31 14.57 31.65
N ASP A 174 8.44 15.89 31.83
CA ASP A 174 9.11 16.47 32.98
C ASP A 174 8.17 16.47 34.20
N PHE A 175 8.44 15.56 35.14
CA PHE A 175 7.65 15.40 36.36
C PHE A 175 7.98 16.44 37.45
N THR A 176 8.92 17.35 37.20
CA THR A 176 9.15 18.49 38.09
C THR A 176 8.10 19.59 37.92
N MET A 177 7.38 19.60 36.79
CA MET A 177 6.27 20.52 36.52
C MET A 177 4.98 20.10 37.25
N GLN A 178 4.13 21.07 37.61
CA GLN A 178 2.80 20.82 38.19
C GLN A 178 1.67 21.51 37.39
N PRO A 179 0.83 20.75 36.65
CA PRO A 179 0.94 19.33 36.34
C PRO A 179 2.00 19.04 35.24
N PRO A 180 2.59 17.82 35.19
CA PRO A 180 3.47 17.41 34.10
C PRO A 180 2.75 17.46 32.76
N SER A 181 3.26 18.23 31.80
CA SER A 181 2.67 18.34 30.47
C SER A 181 3.67 18.71 29.38
N GLN A 182 3.33 18.39 28.13
CA GLN A 182 4.09 18.74 26.93
C GLN A 182 3.15 18.91 25.73
N GLU A 183 3.64 19.54 24.67
CA GLU A 183 2.97 19.58 23.37
C GLU A 183 3.50 18.46 22.48
N LEU A 184 2.58 17.74 21.83
CA LEU A 184 2.86 16.73 20.83
C LEU A 184 2.41 17.26 19.48
N VAL A 185 3.30 17.25 18.49
CA VAL A 185 2.95 17.53 17.09
C VAL A 185 2.99 16.20 16.33
N VAL A 186 1.83 15.79 15.81
CA VAL A 186 1.64 14.52 15.12
C VAL A 186 1.22 14.78 13.68
N ARG A 187 1.65 13.95 12.74
CA ARG A 187 1.16 14.01 11.34
C ARG A 187 0.21 12.86 11.03
N ASP A 188 -0.85 13.17 10.29
CA ASP A 188 -1.78 12.17 9.77
C ASP A 188 -1.32 11.58 8.42
N LEU A 189 -2.16 10.72 7.81
CA LEU A 189 -1.90 10.10 6.50
C LEU A 189 -1.83 11.12 5.33
N HIS A 190 -2.34 12.33 5.54
CA HIS A 190 -2.43 13.39 4.54
C HIS A 190 -1.37 14.47 4.73
N ASP A 191 -0.36 14.21 5.57
CA ASP A 191 0.70 15.14 5.99
C ASP A 191 0.20 16.38 6.78
N ASN A 192 -1.06 16.41 7.24
CA ASN A 192 -1.52 17.50 8.10
C ASN A 192 -0.90 17.35 9.50
N SER A 193 -0.49 18.47 10.08
CA SER A 193 0.09 18.50 11.43
C SER A 193 -0.97 18.87 12.47
N TRP A 194 -1.10 18.03 13.48
CA TRP A 194 -2.05 18.17 14.59
C TRP A 194 -1.28 18.36 15.89
N THR A 195 -1.64 19.39 16.66
CA THR A 195 -0.99 19.68 17.95
C THR A 195 -1.91 19.24 19.09
N PHE A 196 -1.38 18.42 19.98
CA PHE A 196 -2.09 17.91 21.16
C PHE A 196 -1.33 18.26 22.43
N ARG A 197 -2.05 18.67 23.48
CA ARG A 197 -1.48 18.82 24.81
C ARG A 197 -1.55 17.50 25.56
N HIS A 198 -0.40 16.86 25.80
CA HIS A 198 -0.29 15.69 26.66
C HIS A 198 -0.08 16.14 28.10
N ILE A 199 -0.91 15.66 29.02
CA ILE A 199 -0.90 16.04 30.43
C ILE A 199 -1.13 14.80 31.30
N TYR A 200 -0.29 14.61 32.32
CA TYR A 200 -0.51 13.61 33.34
C TYR A 200 -1.26 14.23 34.52
N ARG A 201 -2.41 13.62 34.90
CA ARG A 201 -3.28 14.09 36.00
C ARG A 201 -3.56 13.03 37.07
N GLY A 202 -2.86 11.89 37.03
CA GLY A 202 -3.01 10.86 38.05
C GLY A 202 -2.38 11.29 39.38
N GLU A 203 -2.94 10.82 40.49
CA GLU A 203 -2.26 10.89 41.79
C GLU A 203 -1.15 9.83 41.82
N ASN A 204 0.07 10.22 42.17
CA ASN A 204 1.13 9.25 42.48
C ASN A 204 0.71 8.52 43.76
N VAL A 205 0.31 7.24 43.63
CA VAL A 205 0.12 6.33 44.77
C VAL A 205 1.45 5.67 45.11
#